data_AF-A0A8J3NXN9-F1
#
_entry.id   AF-A0A8J3NXN9-F1
#
_cell.length_a   1.000
_cell.length_b   1.000
_cell.length_c   1.000
_cell.angle_alpha   90.00
_cell.angle_beta   90.00
_cell.angle_gamma   90.00
#
_symmetry.space_group_name_H-M   'P 1'
#
loop_
_entity.id
_entity.type
_entity.pdbx_description
1 polymer ?
#
loop_
_entity_poly.entity_id
_entity_poly.type
_entity_poly.pdbx_seq_one_letter_code
_entity_poly.pdbx_strand_id
1 'polypeptide(L)'
;MVHPNKGRSRWAAAATMALALASAGVAVAVQAEVAQAATVGTPTRIVGGQSGRCLEVPNSGTSNGLQTQLWDCNNAAGQAWTLTTSGQLTVYGNKCLDASGRGTTNGTQVIIWDCNGQNNQQWNVNANGTITGVQSGLCLDANAAATANGTKVLLWACHGGANQQWTQSVPGSPSPTSTPPAGGGPCDIYGAGGTPCVAAHSTTRALYQSYSGNLYQVRRSSDSTTRNIGVLSTGGVANAAAQDSFCANTTCVITVLFDQSGRGNDLWYQGSSVVPGSPQSRPATATTESLTVGGSKAYSLYINPGNSYWRDGHLTGVPTGSAPEGMYMVTSGTHVNSGCCFDYGNSETTRKADAAGAMDAIYFGTSCWFGGCSGSGPWVQADLEWGLFPGGSSTWNPNQRAFTSKFVTATLKNNGVSRFAIKGSNAQSGSLYTLWDGVLPSGYSPMKKQGAIVLGSGGDCCKPDGGANASAGTFYEGAMVAGYPSDATESAVQANIVAAGYR
;
A
#
# COMPACT_ATOMS: atom_id res chain seq x y z
N MET A 1 -67.78 -59.41 27.65
CA MET A 1 -67.80 -60.87 27.78
C MET A 1 -66.36 -61.34 27.77
N VAL A 2 -65.90 -61.91 28.90
CA VAL A 2 -64.84 -62.92 29.06
C VAL A 2 -63.44 -62.69 28.42
N HIS A 3 -62.44 -62.57 29.30
CA HIS A 3 -60.97 -62.77 29.15
C HIS A 3 -60.56 -64.10 28.45
N PRO A 4 -59.28 -64.55 28.30
CA PRO A 4 -57.95 -63.94 28.54
C PRO A 4 -56.83 -64.30 27.50
N ASN A 5 -55.60 -63.85 27.80
CA ASN A 5 -54.36 -64.65 27.93
C ASN A 5 -53.27 -64.71 26.82
N LYS A 6 -52.09 -64.28 27.29
CA LYS A 6 -50.76 -64.92 27.23
C LYS A 6 -49.93 -64.82 25.94
N GLY A 7 -48.87 -64.02 26.03
CA GLY A 7 -47.57 -64.61 26.42
C GLY A 7 -46.39 -64.32 25.48
N ARG A 8 -45.35 -63.69 26.05
CA ARG A 8 -43.89 -63.81 25.76
C ARG A 8 -43.39 -63.40 24.35
N SER A 9 -42.19 -62.88 24.11
CA SER A 9 -41.10 -62.26 24.87
C SER A 9 -40.01 -61.85 23.86
N ARG A 10 -39.39 -60.67 24.04
CA ARG A 10 -38.05 -60.23 23.54
C ARG A 10 -37.94 -60.04 22.02
N TRP A 11 -37.45 -58.92 21.47
CA TRP A 11 -36.06 -58.43 21.43
C TRP A 11 -36.06 -57.05 20.74
N ALA A 12 -35.07 -56.23 21.05
CA ALA A 12 -34.97 -54.81 20.70
C ALA A 12 -34.59 -54.55 19.23
N ALA A 13 -35.17 -53.50 18.64
CA ALA A 13 -34.54 -52.61 17.65
C ALA A 13 -35.44 -51.39 17.42
N ALA A 14 -35.16 -50.27 18.10
CA ALA A 14 -35.74 -48.98 17.76
C ALA A 14 -34.76 -48.25 16.82
N ALA A 15 -35.18 -48.05 15.58
CA ALA A 15 -34.44 -47.27 14.58
C ALA A 15 -34.67 -45.78 14.84
N THR A 16 -33.61 -45.05 15.18
CA THR A 16 -33.63 -43.59 15.27
C THR A 16 -33.33 -43.01 13.89
N MET A 17 -34.32 -42.35 13.28
CA MET A 17 -34.18 -41.62 12.02
C MET A 17 -33.58 -40.25 12.32
N ALA A 18 -32.32 -40.01 11.92
CA ALA A 18 -31.70 -38.69 11.96
C ALA A 18 -31.84 -38.02 10.59
N LEU A 19 -32.57 -36.89 10.55
CA LEU A 19 -32.75 -36.06 9.37
C LEU A 19 -31.54 -35.12 9.25
N ALA A 20 -30.64 -35.37 8.30
CA ALA A 20 -29.54 -34.47 7.97
C ALA A 20 -30.01 -33.44 6.92
N LEU A 21 -30.05 -32.16 7.31
CA LEU A 21 -30.18 -31.02 6.40
C LEU A 21 -28.85 -30.84 5.65
N ALA A 22 -28.82 -31.17 4.37
CA ALA A 22 -27.70 -30.87 3.48
C ALA A 22 -27.80 -29.41 3.01
N SER A 23 -26.93 -28.54 3.52
CA SER A 23 -26.66 -27.23 2.93
C SER A 23 -25.72 -27.40 1.74
N ALA A 24 -26.23 -27.13 0.53
CA ALA A 24 -25.41 -27.05 -0.68
C ALA A 24 -24.60 -25.74 -0.65
N GLY A 25 -23.35 -25.83 -0.18
CA GLY A 25 -22.37 -24.75 -0.35
C GLY A 25 -21.94 -24.67 -1.81
N VAL A 26 -22.15 -23.52 -2.44
CA VAL A 26 -21.56 -23.20 -3.75
C VAL A 26 -20.06 -22.98 -3.50
N ALA A 27 -19.24 -23.93 -3.92
CA ALA A 27 -17.78 -23.77 -3.94
C ALA A 27 -17.43 -22.76 -5.05
N VAL A 28 -17.00 -21.56 -4.66
CA VAL A 28 -16.33 -20.63 -5.58
C VAL A 28 -14.94 -21.21 -5.83
N ALA A 29 -14.74 -21.76 -7.03
CA ALA A 29 -13.40 -22.16 -7.47
C ALA A 29 -12.55 -20.90 -7.66
N VAL A 30 -11.63 -20.67 -6.73
CA VAL A 30 -10.57 -19.67 -6.91
C VAL A 30 -9.67 -20.21 -8.02
N GLN A 31 -9.66 -19.55 -9.18
CA GLN A 31 -8.67 -19.85 -10.21
C GLN A 31 -7.31 -19.38 -9.68
N ALA A 32 -6.42 -20.32 -9.41
CA ALA A 32 -5.02 -20.03 -9.14
C ALA A 32 -4.41 -19.40 -10.40
N GLU A 33 -3.89 -18.17 -10.28
CA GLU A 33 -3.07 -17.58 -11.33
C GLU A 33 -1.83 -18.47 -11.52
N VAL A 34 -1.58 -18.85 -12.78
CA VAL A 34 -0.49 -19.75 -13.13
C VAL A 34 0.83 -19.03 -12.87
N ALA A 35 1.62 -19.53 -11.92
CA ALA A 35 3.01 -19.12 -11.73
C ALA A 35 3.75 -19.27 -13.07
N GLN A 36 4.30 -18.16 -13.59
CA GLN A 36 5.03 -18.18 -14.85
C GLN A 36 6.27 -19.07 -14.70
N ALA A 37 6.45 -20.02 -15.62
CA ALA A 37 7.60 -20.92 -15.62
C ALA A 37 8.92 -20.13 -15.78
N ALA A 38 9.97 -20.60 -15.08
CA ALA A 38 11.30 -20.02 -15.13
C ALA A 38 11.80 -19.84 -16.58
N THR A 39 12.19 -18.63 -16.96
CA THR A 39 12.76 -18.35 -18.28
C THR A 39 14.24 -18.73 -18.30
N VAL A 40 14.53 -19.93 -18.79
CA VAL A 40 15.90 -20.40 -19.02
C VAL A 40 16.67 -19.41 -19.89
N GLY A 41 17.89 -19.09 -19.52
CA GLY A 41 18.80 -18.26 -20.31
C GLY A 41 18.61 -16.74 -20.18
N THR A 42 17.66 -16.26 -19.37
CA THR A 42 17.50 -14.82 -19.08
C THR A 42 17.97 -14.51 -17.65
N PRO A 43 18.77 -13.45 -17.42
CA PRO A 43 19.10 -13.01 -16.08
C PRO A 43 17.84 -12.56 -15.32
N THR A 44 17.64 -13.11 -14.13
CA THR A 44 16.54 -12.80 -13.21
C THR A 44 17.09 -12.52 -11.82
N ARG A 45 16.34 -11.79 -11.00
CA ARG A 45 16.55 -11.74 -9.55
C ARG A 45 15.79 -12.90 -8.92
N ILE A 46 16.42 -13.58 -7.98
CA ILE A 46 15.76 -14.55 -7.10
C ILE A 46 15.39 -13.81 -5.82
N VAL A 47 14.11 -13.61 -5.57
CA VAL A 47 13.57 -12.78 -4.49
C VAL A 47 13.00 -13.68 -3.41
N GLY A 48 13.45 -13.53 -2.16
CA GLY A 48 12.91 -14.26 -1.03
C GLY A 48 11.48 -13.82 -0.72
N GLY A 49 10.55 -14.76 -0.70
CA GLY A 49 9.12 -14.51 -0.53
C GLY A 49 8.78 -13.85 0.81
N GLN A 50 9.47 -14.23 1.89
CA GLN A 50 9.28 -13.60 3.21
C GLN A 50 9.92 -12.19 3.31
N SER A 51 11.11 -12.03 2.76
CA SER A 51 11.92 -10.82 2.97
C SER A 51 11.70 -9.74 1.91
N GLY A 52 11.20 -10.11 0.73
CA GLY A 52 11.17 -9.25 -0.46
C GLY A 52 12.57 -8.88 -0.97
N ARG A 53 13.62 -9.50 -0.42
CA ARG A 53 15.03 -9.23 -0.72
C ARG A 53 15.60 -10.25 -1.69
N CYS A 54 16.59 -9.83 -2.44
CA CYS A 54 17.23 -10.63 -3.45
C CYS A 54 18.29 -11.56 -2.84
N LEU A 55 18.39 -12.78 -3.37
CA LEU A 55 19.57 -13.63 -3.23
C LEU A 55 20.74 -12.89 -3.87
N GLU A 56 21.73 -12.56 -3.06
CA GLU A 56 22.86 -11.73 -3.45
C GLU A 56 24.20 -12.40 -3.12
N VAL A 57 25.16 -12.21 -4.02
CA VAL A 57 26.59 -12.38 -3.70
C VAL A 57 27.11 -11.13 -2.99
N PRO A 58 27.57 -11.22 -1.73
CA PRO A 58 27.94 -10.04 -0.93
C PRO A 58 28.94 -9.14 -1.64
N ASN A 59 28.66 -7.82 -1.63
CA ASN A 59 29.51 -6.78 -2.23
C ASN A 59 29.82 -6.98 -3.72
N SER A 60 29.00 -7.76 -4.43
CA SER A 60 29.29 -8.21 -5.81
C SER A 60 30.67 -8.86 -5.98
N GLY A 61 31.18 -9.52 -4.94
CA GLY A 61 32.47 -10.22 -5.00
C GLY A 61 32.44 -11.42 -5.93
N THR A 62 33.58 -11.76 -6.54
CA THR A 62 33.70 -12.85 -7.53
C THR A 62 34.60 -14.00 -7.05
N SER A 63 35.05 -13.95 -5.79
CA SER A 63 35.87 -15.02 -5.19
C SER A 63 35.04 -16.26 -4.89
N ASN A 64 35.61 -17.45 -5.12
CA ASN A 64 34.99 -18.71 -4.73
C ASN A 64 34.82 -18.76 -3.20
N GLY A 65 33.73 -19.36 -2.74
CA GLY A 65 33.46 -19.52 -1.30
C GLY A 65 32.68 -18.39 -0.66
N LEU A 66 32.31 -17.34 -1.40
CA LEU A 66 31.44 -16.28 -0.87
C LEU A 66 30.04 -16.83 -0.62
N GLN A 67 29.61 -16.88 0.65
CA GLN A 67 28.26 -17.30 1.02
C GLN A 67 27.23 -16.24 0.62
N THR A 68 26.18 -16.68 -0.08
CA THR A 68 25.09 -15.80 -0.50
C THR A 68 24.27 -15.30 0.68
N GLN A 69 23.59 -14.18 0.47
CA GLN A 69 22.82 -13.50 1.49
C GLN A 69 21.52 -12.92 0.93
N LEU A 70 20.60 -12.52 1.81
CA LEU A 70 19.53 -11.60 1.48
C LEU A 70 20.08 -10.18 1.44
N TRP A 71 19.75 -9.44 0.39
CA TRP A 71 20.01 -8.02 0.28
C TRP A 71 18.91 -7.29 -0.47
N ASP A 72 18.71 -6.01 -0.20
CA ASP A 72 17.74 -5.17 -0.91
C ASP A 72 17.99 -5.24 -2.42
N CYS A 73 16.92 -5.49 -3.18
CA CYS A 73 17.00 -5.63 -4.62
C CYS A 73 17.38 -4.29 -5.26
N ASN A 74 18.59 -4.22 -5.84
CA ASN A 74 19.19 -2.97 -6.31
C ASN A 74 19.80 -3.09 -7.73
N ASN A 75 19.46 -4.16 -8.46
CA ASN A 75 19.99 -4.47 -9.79
C ASN A 75 21.52 -4.64 -9.84
N ALA A 76 22.18 -4.89 -8.71
CA ALA A 76 23.61 -5.20 -8.72
C ALA A 76 23.88 -6.49 -9.50
N ALA A 77 25.06 -6.58 -10.11
CA ALA A 77 25.48 -7.75 -10.87
C ALA A 77 25.45 -9.05 -10.03
N GLY A 78 25.69 -8.94 -8.71
CA GLY A 78 25.59 -10.07 -7.77
C GLY A 78 24.18 -10.55 -7.45
N GLN A 79 23.14 -9.92 -8.02
CA GLN A 79 21.74 -10.32 -7.90
C GLN A 79 21.16 -10.85 -9.23
N ALA A 80 21.96 -10.87 -10.30
CA ALA A 80 21.55 -11.30 -11.63
C ALA A 80 21.86 -12.78 -11.83
N TRP A 81 20.86 -13.62 -11.60
CA TRP A 81 20.93 -15.08 -11.69
C TRP A 81 20.28 -15.60 -12.97
N THR A 82 21.01 -16.43 -13.71
CA THR A 82 20.53 -17.07 -14.93
C THR A 82 20.36 -18.57 -14.69
N LEU A 83 19.14 -19.08 -14.83
CA LEU A 83 18.90 -20.52 -14.83
C LEU A 83 19.31 -21.12 -16.18
N THR A 84 20.18 -22.13 -16.18
CA THR A 84 20.63 -22.85 -17.38
C THR A 84 19.75 -24.08 -17.65
N THR A 85 19.84 -24.62 -18.87
CA THR A 85 19.20 -25.90 -19.22
C THR A 85 19.72 -27.09 -18.42
N SER A 86 20.94 -26.99 -17.89
CA SER A 86 21.54 -27.98 -16.97
C SER A 86 21.08 -27.81 -15.52
N GLY A 87 20.16 -26.88 -15.23
CA GLY A 87 19.66 -26.62 -13.88
C GLY A 87 20.62 -25.82 -12.99
N GLN A 88 21.65 -25.19 -13.55
CA GLN A 88 22.56 -24.33 -12.78
C GLN A 88 21.98 -22.92 -12.66
N LEU A 89 22.12 -22.31 -11.49
CA LEU A 89 21.87 -20.88 -11.28
C LEU A 89 23.20 -20.14 -11.38
N THR A 90 23.46 -19.50 -12.52
CA THR A 90 24.73 -18.83 -12.78
C THR A 90 24.67 -17.34 -12.45
N VAL A 91 25.78 -16.78 -12.00
CA VAL A 91 26.00 -15.35 -11.74
C VAL A 91 27.35 -14.95 -12.35
N TYR A 92 27.46 -13.71 -12.83
CA TYR A 92 28.64 -13.21 -13.56
C TYR A 92 29.04 -13.99 -14.82
N GLY A 93 28.20 -14.92 -15.28
CA GLY A 93 28.42 -15.76 -16.46
C GLY A 93 29.30 -17.00 -16.23
N ASN A 94 30.13 -17.04 -15.18
CA ASN A 94 31.05 -18.16 -14.92
C ASN A 94 31.00 -18.72 -13.49
N LYS A 95 30.21 -18.13 -12.59
CA LYS A 95 30.01 -18.62 -11.23
C LYS A 95 28.64 -19.27 -11.10
N CYS A 96 28.55 -20.28 -10.25
CA CYS A 96 27.36 -21.06 -9.99
C CYS A 96 26.98 -21.00 -8.51
N LEU A 97 25.68 -20.94 -8.22
CA LEU A 97 25.15 -21.19 -6.88
C LEU A 97 25.48 -22.63 -6.48
N ASP A 98 26.16 -22.80 -5.36
CA ASP A 98 26.83 -24.05 -4.99
C ASP A 98 26.52 -24.42 -3.53
N ALA A 99 26.09 -25.66 -3.31
CA ALA A 99 26.03 -26.25 -1.98
C ALA A 99 27.45 -26.65 -1.52
N SER A 100 28.01 -25.83 -0.61
CA SER A 100 29.41 -25.88 -0.21
C SER A 100 29.87 -27.29 0.17
N GLY A 101 31.01 -27.70 -0.40
CA GLY A 101 31.62 -29.00 -0.11
C GLY A 101 30.76 -30.20 -0.54
N ARG A 102 29.79 -30.01 -1.45
CA ARG A 102 28.81 -31.04 -1.83
C ARG A 102 27.95 -31.52 -0.66
N GLY A 103 27.73 -30.63 0.33
CA GLY A 103 27.00 -30.94 1.54
C GLY A 103 25.53 -31.27 1.29
N THR A 104 25.01 -32.24 2.04
CA THR A 104 23.62 -32.73 1.92
C THR A 104 22.85 -32.64 3.24
N THR A 105 23.40 -31.95 4.24
CA THR A 105 22.81 -31.81 5.58
C THR A 105 22.26 -30.40 5.80
N ASN A 106 21.30 -30.27 6.72
CA ASN A 106 20.82 -28.98 7.20
C ASN A 106 21.99 -28.09 7.66
N GLY A 107 21.94 -26.81 7.29
CA GLY A 107 22.98 -25.84 7.59
C GLY A 107 24.14 -25.80 6.58
N THR A 108 24.15 -26.67 5.55
CA THR A 108 25.13 -26.56 4.46
C THR A 108 25.06 -25.18 3.84
N GLN A 109 26.18 -24.46 3.82
CA GLN A 109 26.23 -23.10 3.29
C GLN A 109 25.99 -23.11 1.78
N VAL A 110 25.25 -22.11 1.30
CA VAL A 110 25.09 -21.87 -0.13
C VAL A 110 26.01 -20.73 -0.53
N ILE A 111 26.96 -21.02 -1.41
CA ILE A 111 28.04 -20.13 -1.81
C ILE A 111 28.02 -19.93 -3.33
N ILE A 112 28.93 -19.09 -3.84
CA ILE A 112 29.32 -19.14 -5.25
C ILE A 112 30.63 -19.90 -5.44
N TRP A 113 30.71 -20.65 -6.53
CA TRP A 113 31.92 -21.35 -6.97
C TRP A 113 32.03 -21.33 -8.49
N ASP A 114 33.21 -21.61 -9.04
CA ASP A 114 33.36 -21.82 -10.48
C ASP A 114 32.41 -22.92 -10.95
N CYS A 115 31.69 -22.65 -12.04
CA CYS A 115 30.80 -23.64 -12.63
C CYS A 115 31.58 -24.87 -13.09
N ASN A 116 31.26 -26.05 -12.53
CA ASN A 116 31.97 -27.31 -12.78
C ASN A 116 31.04 -28.47 -13.19
N GLY A 117 29.73 -28.21 -13.30
CA GLY A 117 28.74 -29.17 -13.78
C GLY A 117 28.30 -30.24 -12.77
N GLN A 118 28.86 -30.24 -11.55
CA GLN A 118 28.49 -31.21 -10.51
C GLN A 118 27.09 -30.98 -9.95
N ASN A 119 26.48 -32.03 -9.40
CA ASN A 119 25.10 -32.00 -8.91
C ASN A 119 24.86 -31.03 -7.74
N ASN A 120 25.88 -30.64 -6.97
CA ASN A 120 25.77 -29.60 -5.92
C ASN A 120 25.57 -28.19 -6.47
N GLN A 121 25.73 -28.00 -7.78
CA GLN A 121 25.46 -26.74 -8.48
C GLN A 121 24.16 -26.77 -9.29
N GLN A 122 23.42 -27.87 -9.23
CA GLN A 122 22.17 -28.05 -9.95
C GLN A 122 20.99 -27.90 -8.99
N TRP A 123 19.98 -27.17 -9.43
CA TRP A 123 18.84 -26.74 -8.64
C TRP A 123 17.54 -26.98 -9.40
N ASN A 124 16.54 -27.53 -8.73
CA ASN A 124 15.17 -27.50 -9.24
C ASN A 124 14.50 -26.22 -8.74
N VAL A 125 14.15 -25.33 -9.66
CA VAL A 125 13.30 -24.15 -9.40
C VAL A 125 11.85 -24.60 -9.59
N ASN A 126 11.12 -24.75 -8.49
CA ASN A 126 9.82 -25.41 -8.48
C ASN A 126 8.66 -24.41 -8.61
N ALA A 127 7.56 -24.82 -9.23
CA ALA A 127 6.36 -23.99 -9.38
C ALA A 127 5.70 -23.60 -8.05
N ASN A 128 5.99 -24.34 -6.98
CA ASN A 128 5.50 -24.04 -5.62
C ASN A 128 6.30 -22.95 -4.89
N GLY A 129 7.30 -22.34 -5.55
CA GLY A 129 8.15 -21.28 -4.98
C GLY A 129 9.43 -21.78 -4.32
N THR A 130 9.63 -23.08 -4.15
CA THR A 130 10.87 -23.60 -3.56
C THR A 130 11.99 -23.72 -4.60
N ILE A 131 13.24 -23.55 -4.15
CA ILE A 131 14.44 -23.91 -4.92
C ILE A 131 15.11 -25.06 -4.17
N THR A 132 15.26 -26.22 -4.81
CA THR A 132 15.80 -27.43 -4.17
C THR A 132 17.09 -27.88 -4.81
N GLY A 133 18.08 -28.27 -4.01
CA GLY A 133 19.33 -28.83 -4.54
C GLY A 133 19.07 -30.20 -5.16
N VAL A 134 19.51 -30.41 -6.41
CA VAL A 134 19.35 -31.70 -7.10
C VAL A 134 20.08 -32.82 -6.36
N GLN A 135 21.25 -32.53 -5.78
CA GLN A 135 22.00 -33.52 -5.01
C GLN A 135 21.39 -33.83 -3.63
N SER A 136 20.93 -32.81 -2.91
CA SER A 136 20.55 -32.94 -1.50
C SER A 136 19.06 -33.17 -1.28
N GLY A 137 18.21 -32.73 -2.22
CA GLY A 137 16.76 -32.62 -2.04
C GLY A 137 16.34 -31.54 -1.03
N LEU A 138 17.29 -30.79 -0.46
CA LEU A 138 17.03 -29.75 0.53
C LEU A 138 16.67 -28.42 -0.14
N CYS A 139 15.92 -27.59 0.56
CA CYS A 139 15.49 -26.28 0.11
C CYS A 139 16.55 -25.21 0.37
N LEU A 140 16.65 -24.26 -0.55
CA LEU A 140 17.31 -22.98 -0.35
C LEU A 140 16.55 -22.19 0.73
N ASP A 141 17.21 -21.84 1.82
CA ASP A 141 16.59 -21.34 3.04
C ASP A 141 17.31 -20.07 3.53
N ALA A 142 16.56 -18.99 3.76
CA ALA A 142 17.05 -17.82 4.47
C ALA A 142 17.11 -18.13 5.97
N ASN A 143 18.34 -18.16 6.51
CA ASN A 143 18.64 -18.71 7.82
C ASN A 143 17.76 -18.11 8.92
N ALA A 144 17.21 -18.99 9.78
CA ALA A 144 16.37 -18.65 10.91
C ALA A 144 15.13 -17.80 10.55
N ALA A 145 14.68 -17.85 9.29
CA ALA A 145 13.59 -17.01 8.77
C ALA A 145 13.80 -15.50 9.03
N ALA A 146 15.06 -15.06 9.10
CA ALA A 146 15.41 -13.66 9.24
C ALA A 146 15.21 -12.93 7.91
N THR A 147 14.80 -11.67 7.99
CA THR A 147 14.47 -10.87 6.79
C THR A 147 15.48 -9.77 6.50
N ALA A 148 16.43 -9.49 7.40
CA ALA A 148 17.34 -8.37 7.29
C ALA A 148 18.41 -8.55 6.19
N ASN A 149 18.93 -7.42 5.68
CA ASN A 149 20.14 -7.41 4.85
C ASN A 149 21.29 -8.14 5.54
N GLY A 150 22.00 -8.99 4.79
CA GLY A 150 23.09 -9.81 5.30
C GLY A 150 22.66 -11.16 5.88
N THR A 151 21.36 -11.46 5.96
CA THR A 151 20.87 -12.79 6.36
C THR A 151 21.44 -13.84 5.43
N LYS A 152 22.15 -14.83 5.98
CA LYS A 152 22.82 -15.87 5.19
C LYS A 152 21.85 -16.90 4.64
N VAL A 153 22.16 -17.40 3.45
CA VAL A 153 21.39 -18.46 2.80
C VAL A 153 22.12 -19.81 2.96
N LEU A 154 21.34 -20.85 3.25
CA LEU A 154 21.83 -22.20 3.51
C LEU A 154 20.84 -23.25 2.97
N LEU A 155 21.24 -24.53 3.04
CA LEU A 155 20.33 -25.64 2.79
C LEU A 155 19.62 -26.08 4.07
N TRP A 156 18.32 -26.30 3.97
CA TRP A 156 17.54 -26.85 5.07
C TRP A 156 16.44 -27.79 4.56
N ALA A 157 15.99 -28.68 5.43
CA ALA A 157 14.84 -29.54 5.17
C ALA A 157 13.64 -28.70 4.72
N CYS A 158 13.02 -29.08 3.62
CA CYS A 158 11.86 -28.37 3.10
C CYS A 158 10.70 -28.47 4.10
N HIS A 159 10.28 -27.35 4.67
CA HIS A 159 9.18 -27.25 5.64
C HIS A 159 8.05 -26.35 5.16
N GLY A 160 8.19 -25.73 4.00
CA GLY A 160 7.17 -24.90 3.36
C GLY A 160 7.05 -23.49 3.92
N GLY A 161 7.85 -23.13 4.92
CA GLY A 161 7.90 -21.78 5.50
C GLY A 161 8.31 -20.73 4.47
N ALA A 162 7.86 -19.48 4.70
CA ALA A 162 8.03 -18.38 3.76
C ALA A 162 9.51 -18.03 3.46
N ASN A 163 10.43 -18.37 4.36
CA ASN A 163 11.89 -18.20 4.18
C ASN A 163 12.52 -19.22 3.22
N GLN A 164 11.75 -20.21 2.74
CA GLN A 164 12.12 -21.16 1.68
C GLN A 164 11.38 -20.91 0.37
N GLN A 165 10.59 -19.84 0.31
CA GLN A 165 9.84 -19.44 -0.88
C GLN A 165 10.62 -18.37 -1.63
N TRP A 166 10.70 -18.50 -2.94
CA TRP A 166 11.49 -17.66 -3.83
C TRP A 166 10.72 -17.40 -5.11
N THR A 167 10.77 -16.17 -5.61
CA THR A 167 10.21 -15.78 -6.90
C THR A 167 11.31 -15.28 -7.84
N GLN A 168 11.15 -15.51 -9.14
CA GLN A 168 12.04 -14.94 -10.15
C GLN A 168 11.42 -13.65 -10.70
N SER A 169 12.19 -12.56 -10.75
CA SER A 169 11.78 -11.30 -11.38
C SER A 169 12.81 -10.81 -12.38
N VAL A 170 12.39 -10.33 -13.55
CA VAL A 170 13.31 -9.77 -14.56
C VAL A 170 13.85 -8.42 -14.05
N PRO A 171 15.16 -8.11 -14.17
CA PRO A 171 15.70 -6.79 -13.88
C PRO A 171 14.95 -5.72 -14.70
N GLY A 172 14.33 -4.75 -14.02
CA GLY A 172 13.49 -3.72 -14.65
C GLY A 172 11.99 -4.02 -14.75
N SER A 173 11.53 -5.22 -14.33
CA SER A 173 10.10 -5.50 -14.10
C SER A 173 9.73 -5.17 -12.64
N PRO A 174 8.54 -4.61 -12.35
CA PRO A 174 8.08 -4.38 -10.98
C PRO A 174 8.07 -5.70 -10.22
N SER A 175 8.68 -5.70 -9.03
CA SER A 175 8.80 -6.89 -8.18
C SER A 175 7.41 -7.46 -7.87
N PRO A 176 7.16 -8.78 -8.01
CA PRO A 176 5.93 -9.39 -7.53
C PRO A 176 5.95 -9.36 -6.00
N THR A 177 5.25 -8.35 -5.47
CA THR A 177 4.52 -8.31 -4.20
C THR A 177 5.05 -9.20 -3.07
N SER A 178 5.61 -8.57 -2.04
CA SER A 178 5.35 -9.02 -0.69
C SER A 178 3.84 -9.11 -0.50
N THR A 179 3.33 -10.30 -0.18
CA THR A 179 2.07 -10.36 0.55
C THR A 179 2.34 -9.68 1.90
N PRO A 180 1.60 -8.63 2.28
CA PRO A 180 1.71 -8.03 3.61
C PRO A 180 1.66 -9.12 4.70
N PRO A 181 2.22 -8.89 5.90
CA PRO A 181 1.95 -9.76 7.04
C PRO A 181 0.44 -9.96 7.12
N ALA A 182 -0.02 -11.22 7.17
CA ALA A 182 -1.44 -11.52 7.26
C ALA A 182 -2.02 -10.75 8.46
N GLY A 183 -2.80 -9.69 8.19
CA GLY A 183 -3.50 -8.90 9.20
C GLY A 183 -3.23 -7.39 9.21
N GLY A 184 -2.12 -6.87 8.68
CA GLY A 184 -1.76 -5.44 8.83
C GLY A 184 -2.56 -4.48 7.93
N GLY A 185 -2.96 -3.32 8.45
CA GLY A 185 -3.46 -2.19 7.67
C GLY A 185 -2.32 -1.42 6.96
N PRO A 186 -2.64 -0.44 6.09
CA PRO A 186 -1.63 0.35 5.37
C PRO A 186 -0.51 0.92 6.27
N CYS A 187 -0.84 1.42 7.46
CA CYS A 187 0.16 2.01 8.34
C CYS A 187 1.01 0.98 9.09
N ASP A 188 0.52 -0.25 9.29
CA ASP A 188 1.35 -1.35 9.77
C ASP A 188 2.40 -1.74 8.72
N ILE A 189 2.00 -1.75 7.44
CA ILE A 189 2.87 -2.04 6.30
C ILE A 189 3.96 -0.96 6.16
N TYR A 190 3.58 0.32 6.25
CA TYR A 190 4.52 1.43 6.25
C TYR A 190 5.49 1.38 7.43
N GLY A 191 5.00 1.09 8.64
CA GLY A 191 5.83 0.88 9.83
C GLY A 191 6.83 -0.26 9.68
N ALA A 192 6.38 -1.42 9.18
CA ALA A 192 7.25 -2.57 8.88
C ALA A 192 8.28 -2.26 7.79
N GLY A 193 7.94 -1.35 6.86
CA GLY A 193 8.84 -0.82 5.83
C GLY A 193 9.82 0.24 6.31
N GLY A 194 9.87 0.55 7.61
CA GLY A 194 10.77 1.55 8.18
C GLY A 194 10.37 3.01 7.88
N THR A 195 9.14 3.23 7.41
CA THR A 195 8.61 4.57 7.08
C THR A 195 7.25 4.75 7.74
N PRO A 196 7.20 4.88 9.08
CA PRO A 196 5.94 4.85 9.83
C PRO A 196 5.04 6.03 9.48
N CYS A 197 3.74 5.80 9.51
CA CYS A 197 2.74 6.86 9.37
C CYS A 197 2.90 7.92 10.46
N VAL A 198 2.83 9.18 10.06
CA VAL A 198 2.79 10.36 10.92
C VAL A 198 1.42 11.03 10.90
N ALA A 199 0.60 10.71 9.90
CA ALA A 199 -0.81 11.05 9.87
C ALA A 199 -1.56 9.97 9.08
N ALA A 200 -2.73 9.54 9.55
CA ALA A 200 -3.50 8.47 8.92
C ALA A 200 -4.99 8.80 8.99
N HIS A 201 -5.62 9.11 7.84
CA HIS A 201 -6.99 9.60 7.77
C HIS A 201 -7.85 8.69 6.89
N SER A 202 -9.06 8.39 7.35
CA SER A 202 -10.04 7.66 6.55
C SER A 202 -11.44 7.92 7.10
N THR A 203 -12.42 7.99 6.20
CA THR A 203 -13.85 7.95 6.56
C THR A 203 -14.44 6.55 6.41
N THR A 204 -13.65 5.60 5.88
CA THR A 204 -14.14 4.30 5.44
C THR A 204 -13.67 3.16 6.32
N ARG A 205 -12.41 3.13 6.76
CA ARG A 205 -11.85 2.02 7.55
C ARG A 205 -10.67 2.42 8.43
N ALA A 206 -10.32 1.55 9.36
CA ALA A 206 -9.04 1.61 10.04
C ALA A 206 -7.86 1.39 9.09
N LEU A 207 -6.77 2.11 9.32
CA LEU A 207 -5.50 2.01 8.61
C LEU A 207 -4.41 1.29 9.41
N TYR A 208 -4.69 0.96 10.67
CA TYR A 208 -3.93 0.02 11.49
C TYR A 208 -4.82 -1.14 11.90
N GLN A 209 -4.27 -2.34 11.92
CA GLN A 209 -4.96 -3.56 12.36
C GLN A 209 -5.47 -3.43 13.79
N SER A 210 -4.72 -2.76 14.67
CA SER A 210 -5.08 -2.59 16.09
C SER A 210 -5.96 -1.37 16.36
N TYR A 211 -6.36 -0.61 15.34
CA TYR A 211 -7.12 0.62 15.56
C TYR A 211 -8.57 0.33 15.94
N SER A 212 -9.00 0.83 17.09
CA SER A 212 -10.38 0.71 17.59
C SER A 212 -11.02 2.07 17.90
N GLY A 213 -10.42 3.16 17.40
CA GLY A 213 -10.82 4.53 17.71
C GLY A 213 -11.89 5.10 16.78
N ASN A 214 -12.02 6.42 16.83
CA ASN A 214 -12.95 7.19 16.00
C ASN A 214 -12.30 7.57 14.67
N LEU A 215 -12.96 7.32 13.55
CA LEU A 215 -12.46 7.67 12.22
C LEU A 215 -12.74 9.13 11.86
N TYR A 216 -13.94 9.62 12.15
CA TYR A 216 -14.35 10.99 11.86
C TYR A 216 -15.48 11.45 12.78
N GLN A 217 -15.80 12.74 12.74
CA GLN A 217 -16.92 13.34 13.46
C GLN A 217 -17.96 13.89 12.48
N VAL A 218 -19.24 13.61 12.74
CA VAL A 218 -20.37 14.24 12.07
C VAL A 218 -21.06 15.24 12.98
N ARG A 219 -21.62 16.30 12.38
CA ARG A 219 -22.52 17.27 13.03
C ARG A 219 -23.83 17.32 12.28
N ARG A 220 -24.95 17.19 12.98
CA ARG A 220 -26.28 17.28 12.37
C ARG A 220 -26.83 18.70 12.40
N SER A 221 -27.59 19.08 11.38
CA SER A 221 -28.13 20.44 11.22
C SER A 221 -29.34 20.72 12.11
N SER A 222 -30.05 19.69 12.57
CA SER A 222 -31.26 19.84 13.39
C SER A 222 -31.01 20.55 14.72
N ASP A 223 -29.85 20.33 15.35
CA ASP A 223 -29.53 20.88 16.68
C ASP A 223 -28.03 21.13 16.91
N SER A 224 -27.20 21.04 15.86
CA SER A 224 -25.75 21.23 15.92
C SER A 224 -24.99 20.27 16.84
N THR A 225 -25.63 19.21 17.35
CA THR A 225 -24.93 18.17 18.12
C THR A 225 -23.99 17.37 17.22
N THR A 226 -22.94 16.79 17.82
CA THR A 226 -21.93 16.01 17.12
C THR A 226 -21.92 14.54 17.56
N ARG A 227 -21.41 13.69 16.68
CA ARG A 227 -21.17 12.26 16.95
C ARG A 227 -19.89 11.83 16.27
N ASN A 228 -19.03 11.14 17.01
CA ASN A 228 -17.88 10.46 16.43
C ASN A 228 -18.32 9.11 15.87
N ILE A 229 -17.82 8.78 14.68
CA ILE A 229 -18.02 7.50 14.01
C ILE A 229 -16.74 6.70 14.10
N GLY A 230 -16.78 5.61 14.88
CA GLY A 230 -15.68 4.65 14.99
C GLY A 230 -15.82 3.47 14.04
N VAL A 231 -15.00 2.46 14.26
CA VAL A 231 -15.03 1.20 13.51
C VAL A 231 -16.06 0.21 14.07
N LEU A 232 -16.54 -0.71 13.23
CA LEU A 232 -17.41 -1.82 13.62
C LEU A 232 -16.70 -2.84 14.53
N SER A 233 -15.40 -3.02 14.30
CA SER A 233 -14.49 -3.86 15.08
C SER A 233 -13.07 -3.33 14.92
N THR A 234 -12.16 -3.68 15.82
CA THR A 234 -10.74 -3.30 15.74
C THR A 234 -10.15 -3.64 14.37
N GLY A 235 -9.53 -2.66 13.71
CA GLY A 235 -8.97 -2.80 12.35
C GLY A 235 -10.03 -2.84 11.23
N GLY A 236 -11.30 -2.66 11.56
CA GLY A 236 -12.42 -2.83 10.65
C GLY A 236 -12.90 -1.57 9.93
N VAL A 237 -14.08 -1.70 9.31
CA VAL A 237 -14.77 -0.65 8.53
C VAL A 237 -15.54 0.28 9.46
N ALA A 238 -15.78 1.52 9.01
CA ALA A 238 -16.59 2.51 9.71
C ALA A 238 -17.98 1.98 10.08
N ASN A 239 -18.48 2.36 11.26
CA ASN A 239 -19.84 2.06 11.69
C ASN A 239 -20.84 3.02 11.03
N ALA A 240 -21.14 2.80 9.74
CA ALA A 240 -22.08 3.61 8.99
C ALA A 240 -23.51 3.60 9.57
N ALA A 241 -23.92 2.52 10.25
CA ALA A 241 -25.23 2.46 10.91
C ALA A 241 -25.36 3.47 12.05
N ALA A 242 -24.26 3.77 12.76
CA ALA A 242 -24.23 4.83 13.77
C ALA A 242 -24.42 6.22 13.14
N GLN A 243 -23.82 6.46 11.95
CA GLN A 243 -24.07 7.70 11.20
C GLN A 243 -25.52 7.77 10.74
N ASP A 244 -26.05 6.72 10.11
CA ASP A 244 -27.42 6.66 9.60
C ASP A 244 -28.43 7.00 10.71
N SER A 245 -28.25 6.40 11.88
CA SER A 245 -29.11 6.64 13.05
C SER A 245 -28.98 8.06 13.57
N PHE A 246 -27.77 8.62 13.62
CA PHE A 246 -27.53 9.96 14.12
C PHE A 246 -28.06 11.06 13.18
N CYS A 247 -27.99 10.81 11.87
CA CYS A 247 -28.35 11.72 10.80
C CYS A 247 -29.79 11.53 10.29
N ALA A 248 -30.58 10.65 10.93
CA ALA A 248 -31.95 10.40 10.54
C ALA A 248 -32.79 11.70 10.59
N ASN A 249 -33.55 11.95 9.52
CA ASN A 249 -34.44 13.12 9.37
C ASN A 249 -33.74 14.49 9.48
N THR A 250 -32.45 14.55 9.17
CA THR A 250 -31.66 15.79 9.17
C THR A 250 -30.53 15.67 8.15
N THR A 251 -29.74 16.73 8.00
CA THR A 251 -28.50 16.68 7.20
C THR A 251 -27.31 16.64 8.15
N CYS A 252 -26.30 15.85 7.79
CA CYS A 252 -25.05 15.78 8.52
C CYS A 252 -23.90 16.29 7.67
N VAL A 253 -22.92 16.88 8.34
CA VAL A 253 -21.64 17.29 7.75
C VAL A 253 -20.48 16.67 8.51
N ILE A 254 -19.37 16.37 7.84
CA ILE A 254 -18.16 15.84 8.46
C ILE A 254 -17.32 17.02 8.97
N THR A 255 -17.16 17.14 10.28
CA THR A 255 -16.44 18.28 10.90
C THR A 255 -14.97 17.99 11.12
N VAL A 256 -14.60 16.72 11.35
CA VAL A 256 -13.23 16.29 11.63
C VAL A 256 -12.96 14.94 10.99
N LEU A 257 -11.80 14.78 10.36
CA LEU A 257 -11.21 13.47 10.07
C LEU A 257 -10.12 13.22 11.11
N PHE A 258 -10.29 12.19 11.93
CA PHE A 258 -9.35 11.90 13.00
C PHE A 258 -8.10 11.19 12.45
N ASP A 259 -6.97 11.52 13.05
CA ASP A 259 -5.68 10.89 12.80
C ASP A 259 -5.55 9.60 13.62
N GLN A 260 -5.43 8.48 12.92
CA GLN A 260 -5.32 7.16 13.53
C GLN A 260 -3.90 6.86 14.06
N SER A 261 -2.89 7.66 13.68
CA SER A 261 -1.50 7.41 14.05
C SER A 261 -1.17 7.70 15.52
N GLY A 262 -2.08 8.35 16.24
CA GLY A 262 -1.87 8.77 17.62
C GLY A 262 -0.99 10.01 17.76
N ARG A 263 -0.60 10.66 16.66
CA ARG A 263 0.15 11.92 16.65
C ARG A 263 -0.75 13.15 16.76
N GLY A 264 -2.06 12.93 16.74
CA GLY A 264 -3.08 13.93 16.94
C GLY A 264 -3.21 14.86 15.74
N ASN A 265 -2.86 14.42 14.53
CA ASN A 265 -2.92 15.20 13.29
C ASN A 265 -4.33 15.30 12.68
N ASP A 266 -5.36 15.38 13.53
CA ASP A 266 -6.75 15.50 13.10
C ASP A 266 -6.95 16.67 12.14
N LEU A 267 -7.61 16.38 11.02
CA LEU A 267 -7.96 17.32 9.96
C LEU A 267 -9.33 17.93 10.26
N TRP A 268 -9.34 19.24 10.51
CA TRP A 268 -10.55 20.01 10.74
C TRP A 268 -10.98 20.71 9.47
N TYR A 269 -12.29 20.81 9.24
CA TYR A 269 -12.76 21.60 8.10
C TYR A 269 -12.32 23.07 8.28
N GLN A 270 -11.88 23.70 7.19
CA GLN A 270 -11.54 25.12 7.20
C GLN A 270 -12.82 25.94 7.35
N GLY A 271 -12.87 26.84 8.32
CA GLY A 271 -14.12 27.49 8.78
C GLY A 271 -14.69 26.91 10.08
N SER A 272 -13.97 26.00 10.72
CA SER A 272 -14.26 25.56 12.09
C SER A 272 -13.73 26.56 13.12
N SER A 273 -14.11 26.37 14.39
CA SER A 273 -13.52 27.14 15.50
C SER A 273 -12.04 26.81 15.74
N VAL A 274 -11.59 25.62 15.33
CA VAL A 274 -10.20 25.17 15.47
C VAL A 274 -9.34 25.67 14.32
N VAL A 275 -9.89 25.64 13.09
CA VAL A 275 -9.23 26.12 11.88
C VAL A 275 -10.13 27.17 11.23
N PRO A 276 -9.99 28.46 11.60
CA PRO A 276 -10.72 29.54 10.96
C PRO A 276 -10.42 29.55 9.47
N GLY A 277 -11.47 29.71 8.67
CA GLY A 277 -11.38 29.75 7.22
C GLY A 277 -12.20 30.89 6.64
N SER A 278 -12.21 30.98 5.32
CA SER A 278 -12.95 32.02 4.60
C SER A 278 -14.46 31.92 4.86
N PRO A 279 -15.22 33.01 4.70
CA PRO A 279 -16.68 33.00 4.85
C PRO A 279 -17.41 31.96 3.97
N GLN A 280 -16.78 31.53 2.88
CA GLN A 280 -17.27 30.54 1.93
C GLN A 280 -16.92 29.10 2.31
N SER A 281 -16.01 28.89 3.26
CA SER A 281 -15.57 27.55 3.64
C SER A 281 -16.64 26.83 4.44
N ARG A 282 -16.91 25.57 4.10
CA ARG A 282 -17.97 24.74 4.69
C ARG A 282 -17.48 23.30 4.86
N PRO A 283 -17.94 22.55 5.87
CA PRO A 283 -17.67 21.12 5.95
C PRO A 283 -18.42 20.35 4.85
N ALA A 284 -17.88 19.21 4.43
CA ALA A 284 -18.52 18.34 3.45
C ALA A 284 -19.76 17.64 4.03
N THR A 285 -20.78 17.43 3.20
CA THR A 285 -21.98 16.66 3.59
C THR A 285 -21.63 15.19 3.78
N ALA A 286 -22.03 14.60 4.91
CA ALA A 286 -21.63 13.26 5.34
C ALA A 286 -22.35 12.12 4.61
N THR A 287 -23.43 12.41 3.88
CA THR A 287 -24.31 11.42 3.25
C THR A 287 -24.34 11.52 1.73
N THR A 288 -23.45 12.31 1.12
CA THR A 288 -23.45 12.54 -0.34
C THR A 288 -23.19 11.26 -1.11
N GLU A 289 -22.23 10.45 -0.65
CA GLU A 289 -21.86 9.20 -1.28
C GLU A 289 -21.62 8.12 -0.22
N SER A 290 -22.41 7.05 -0.31
CA SER A 290 -22.15 5.79 0.38
C SER A 290 -21.52 4.79 -0.58
N LEU A 291 -20.72 3.89 -0.04
CA LEU A 291 -20.04 2.81 -0.75
C LEU A 291 -19.96 1.56 0.12
N THR A 292 -19.36 0.50 -0.39
CA THR A 292 -19.00 -0.67 0.41
C THR A 292 -17.50 -0.91 0.43
N VAL A 293 -16.99 -1.30 1.61
CA VAL A 293 -15.60 -1.71 1.85
C VAL A 293 -15.68 -3.01 2.63
N GLY A 294 -15.05 -4.08 2.15
CA GLY A 294 -15.15 -5.41 2.76
C GLY A 294 -16.59 -5.90 2.91
N GLY A 295 -17.49 -5.50 2.00
CA GLY A 295 -18.93 -5.79 2.07
C GLY A 295 -19.73 -4.99 3.11
N SER A 296 -19.08 -4.12 3.90
CA SER A 296 -19.73 -3.25 4.88
C SER A 296 -19.96 -1.86 4.31
N LYS A 297 -21.11 -1.25 4.61
CA LYS A 297 -21.43 0.12 4.20
C LYS A 297 -20.46 1.11 4.87
N ALA A 298 -19.98 2.07 4.09
CA ALA A 298 -19.19 3.21 4.55
C ALA A 298 -19.64 4.48 3.81
N TYR A 299 -19.15 5.63 4.26
CA TYR A 299 -19.34 6.92 3.61
C TYR A 299 -17.98 7.50 3.22
N SER A 300 -17.93 8.20 2.09
CA SER A 300 -16.73 8.90 1.68
C SER A 300 -16.72 10.35 2.16
N LEU A 301 -15.54 10.98 2.12
CA LEU A 301 -15.44 12.42 2.21
C LEU A 301 -15.60 13.02 0.82
N TYR A 302 -16.84 13.42 0.49
CA TYR A 302 -17.19 13.99 -0.81
C TYR A 302 -16.98 15.52 -0.81
N ILE A 303 -15.86 15.97 -1.38
CA ILE A 303 -15.42 17.36 -1.37
C ILE A 303 -15.91 18.08 -2.62
N ASN A 304 -16.81 19.04 -2.44
CA ASN A 304 -17.19 20.01 -3.46
C ASN A 304 -16.41 21.32 -3.28
N PRO A 305 -16.45 22.23 -4.27
CA PRO A 305 -15.97 23.60 -4.07
C PRO A 305 -16.56 24.22 -2.80
N GLY A 306 -15.70 24.85 -2.00
CA GLY A 306 -16.00 25.35 -0.67
C GLY A 306 -15.76 24.37 0.48
N ASN A 307 -15.53 23.08 0.20
CA ASN A 307 -15.12 22.09 1.20
C ASN A 307 -13.60 21.92 1.21
N SER A 308 -12.98 21.97 2.38
CA SER A 308 -11.56 21.61 2.56
C SER A 308 -11.25 21.39 4.03
N TYR A 309 -10.16 20.69 4.29
CA TYR A 309 -9.69 20.35 5.64
C TYR A 309 -8.21 20.66 5.76
N TRP A 310 -7.79 21.03 6.97
CA TRP A 310 -6.42 21.42 7.21
C TRP A 310 -6.00 21.16 8.66
N ARG A 311 -4.70 20.97 8.87
CA ARG A 311 -4.08 20.88 10.19
C ARG A 311 -2.64 21.42 10.17
N ASP A 312 -2.27 22.21 11.16
CA ASP A 312 -0.87 22.45 11.47
C ASP A 312 -0.26 21.21 12.17
N GLY A 313 0.67 20.54 11.48
CA GLY A 313 1.34 19.31 11.93
C GLY A 313 2.85 19.45 12.15
N HIS A 314 3.41 20.68 12.08
CA HIS A 314 4.86 20.84 12.07
C HIS A 314 5.55 20.40 13.38
N LEU A 315 4.80 20.35 14.49
CA LEU A 315 5.28 19.90 15.82
C LEU A 315 4.85 18.48 16.18
N THR A 316 4.11 17.79 15.32
CA THR A 316 3.58 16.44 15.55
C THR A 316 4.28 15.42 14.65
N GLY A 317 5.41 15.80 14.06
CA GLY A 317 6.30 14.92 13.32
C GLY A 317 5.94 14.72 11.85
N VAL A 318 5.08 15.57 11.28
CA VAL A 318 5.01 15.72 9.82
C VAL A 318 6.37 16.26 9.32
N PRO A 319 6.99 15.66 8.29
CA PRO A 319 8.29 16.10 7.78
C PRO A 319 8.33 17.58 7.37
N THR A 320 9.42 18.27 7.72
CA THR A 320 9.66 19.68 7.38
C THR A 320 11.00 19.85 6.66
N GLY A 321 11.19 21.00 6.00
CA GLY A 321 12.35 21.30 5.17
C GLY A 321 12.58 20.23 4.11
N SER A 322 13.80 19.70 4.09
CA SER A 322 14.22 18.63 3.19
C SER A 322 14.08 17.23 3.79
N ALA A 323 13.42 17.06 4.94
CA ALA A 323 13.21 15.72 5.51
C ALA A 323 12.41 14.85 4.51
N PRO A 324 12.79 13.57 4.33
CA PRO A 324 12.11 12.67 3.41
C PRO A 324 10.71 12.32 3.90
N GLU A 325 9.77 12.20 2.97
CA GLU A 325 8.41 11.76 3.25
C GLU A 325 7.80 10.95 2.10
N GLY A 326 6.65 10.36 2.39
CA GLY A 326 5.79 9.72 1.41
C GLY A 326 4.35 9.75 1.86
N MET A 327 3.45 9.59 0.91
CA MET A 327 2.02 9.62 1.16
C MET A 327 1.25 8.86 0.09
N TYR A 328 0.05 8.44 0.44
CA TYR A 328 -0.92 7.92 -0.51
C TYR A 328 -2.31 8.45 -0.20
N MET A 329 -3.16 8.47 -1.22
CA MET A 329 -4.61 8.55 -1.03
C MET A 329 -5.35 7.61 -1.98
N VAL A 330 -6.50 7.12 -1.53
CA VAL A 330 -7.53 6.54 -2.37
C VAL A 330 -8.56 7.63 -2.66
N THR A 331 -8.73 7.93 -3.94
CA THR A 331 -9.60 9.01 -4.45
C THR A 331 -10.55 8.51 -5.56
N SER A 332 -11.46 9.37 -6.02
CA SER A 332 -12.41 9.05 -7.10
C SER A 332 -11.98 9.61 -8.46
N GLY A 333 -11.67 8.73 -9.42
CA GLY A 333 -11.40 9.09 -10.82
C GLY A 333 -12.59 9.67 -11.58
N THR A 334 -13.79 9.65 -10.99
CA THR A 334 -15.03 10.13 -11.62
C THR A 334 -15.66 11.34 -10.94
N HIS A 335 -15.08 11.81 -9.84
CA HIS A 335 -15.52 13.03 -9.16
C HIS A 335 -14.30 13.95 -9.08
N VAL A 336 -14.16 14.80 -10.09
CA VAL A 336 -12.99 15.65 -10.31
C VAL A 336 -13.43 16.92 -11.04
N ASN A 337 -12.65 17.98 -10.91
CA ASN A 337 -12.74 19.15 -11.77
C ASN A 337 -11.33 19.73 -12.04
N SER A 338 -11.29 20.92 -12.65
CA SER A 338 -10.05 21.66 -12.94
C SER A 338 -9.74 22.78 -11.94
N GLY A 339 -10.46 22.86 -10.81
CA GLY A 339 -10.26 23.92 -9.82
C GLY A 339 -9.05 23.65 -8.93
N CYS A 340 -8.34 24.70 -8.50
CA CYS A 340 -7.25 24.56 -7.55
C CYS A 340 -7.78 24.35 -6.14
N CYS A 341 -7.25 23.38 -5.40
CA CYS A 341 -6.50 22.21 -5.88
C CYS A 341 -6.97 21.02 -5.06
N PHE A 342 -7.22 19.86 -5.67
CA PHE A 342 -7.69 18.71 -4.90
C PHE A 342 -6.46 17.95 -4.40
N ASP A 343 -5.91 18.45 -3.29
CA ASP A 343 -4.64 17.96 -2.77
C ASP A 343 -4.82 17.14 -1.49
N TYR A 344 -3.89 16.22 -1.26
CA TYR A 344 -3.67 15.60 0.04
C TYR A 344 -2.18 15.47 0.30
N GLY A 345 -1.69 16.10 1.37
CA GLY A 345 -0.27 16.02 1.74
C GLY A 345 0.25 17.22 2.51
N ASN A 346 1.56 17.43 2.41
CA ASN A 346 2.29 18.45 3.13
C ASN A 346 2.00 19.85 2.56
N SER A 347 1.72 20.80 3.44
CA SER A 347 1.42 22.18 3.05
C SER A 347 2.03 23.22 3.98
N GLU A 348 1.84 24.49 3.65
CA GLU A 348 2.30 25.62 4.43
C GLU A 348 1.51 25.80 5.72
N THR A 349 2.26 26.08 6.80
CA THR A 349 1.68 26.47 8.09
C THR A 349 1.00 27.84 8.04
N THR A 350 1.45 28.71 7.14
CA THR A 350 0.91 30.06 6.96
C THR A 350 -0.37 30.09 6.13
N ARG A 351 -0.66 29.00 5.41
CA ARG A 351 -1.71 28.90 4.38
C ARG A 351 -1.58 29.98 3.30
N LYS A 352 -0.36 30.16 2.82
CA LYS A 352 0.03 31.06 1.73
C LYS A 352 1.04 30.35 0.85
N ALA A 353 1.08 30.78 -0.41
CA ALA A 353 2.06 30.39 -1.41
C ALA A 353 3.48 30.91 -1.03
N ASP A 354 4.16 30.24 -0.10
CA ASP A 354 5.33 30.81 0.57
C ASP A 354 6.62 30.70 -0.26
N ALA A 355 6.83 29.58 -0.97
CA ALA A 355 7.97 29.39 -1.85
C ALA A 355 7.85 28.10 -2.68
N ALA A 356 8.54 28.03 -3.81
CA ALA A 356 8.84 26.76 -4.47
C ALA A 356 9.43 25.73 -3.48
N GLY A 357 8.80 24.56 -3.41
CA GLY A 357 9.12 23.45 -2.52
C GLY A 357 8.55 23.57 -1.10
N ALA A 358 7.66 24.54 -0.84
CA ALA A 358 7.01 24.70 0.47
C ALA A 358 5.86 23.71 0.71
N MET A 359 5.25 23.21 -0.37
CA MET A 359 4.33 22.06 -0.36
C MET A 359 5.00 20.79 -0.88
N ASP A 360 4.39 19.66 -0.55
CA ASP A 360 4.68 18.34 -1.13
C ASP A 360 3.41 17.50 -0.96
N ALA A 361 2.48 17.63 -1.90
CA ALA A 361 1.16 17.03 -1.80
C ALA A 361 0.76 16.29 -3.08
N ILE A 362 -0.01 15.22 -2.94
CA ILE A 362 -0.64 14.57 -4.09
C ILE A 362 -1.76 15.47 -4.59
N TYR A 363 -1.67 15.91 -5.83
CA TYR A 363 -2.80 16.49 -6.57
C TYR A 363 -3.53 15.41 -7.37
N PHE A 364 -4.86 15.43 -7.38
CA PHE A 364 -5.65 14.63 -8.31
C PHE A 364 -6.82 15.39 -8.93
N GLY A 365 -6.80 15.56 -10.25
CA GLY A 365 -7.86 16.29 -10.96
C GLY A 365 -7.55 16.50 -12.43
N THR A 366 -8.29 17.40 -13.08
CA THR A 366 -8.17 17.67 -14.52
C THR A 366 -7.47 19.00 -14.82
N SER A 367 -6.82 19.62 -13.84
CA SER A 367 -5.99 20.81 -14.10
C SER A 367 -4.64 20.42 -14.67
N CYS A 368 -4.24 21.13 -15.73
CA CYS A 368 -2.93 21.00 -16.38
C CYS A 368 -2.32 22.37 -16.74
N TRP A 369 -2.64 23.43 -15.98
CA TRP A 369 -2.16 24.78 -16.26
C TRP A 369 -0.64 24.95 -16.16
N PHE A 370 0.08 24.04 -15.50
CA PHE A 370 1.54 24.04 -15.39
C PHE A 370 2.23 23.17 -16.47
N GLY A 371 1.45 22.55 -17.36
CA GLY A 371 1.96 21.71 -18.44
C GLY A 371 2.32 20.30 -18.00
N GLY A 372 2.96 19.56 -18.90
CA GLY A 372 3.48 18.21 -18.63
C GLY A 372 2.46 17.06 -18.72
N CYS A 373 1.16 17.35 -18.79
CA CYS A 373 0.10 16.34 -18.90
C CYS A 373 -0.31 16.02 -20.35
N SER A 374 -1.03 14.91 -20.52
CA SER A 374 -1.55 14.44 -21.80
C SER A 374 -2.99 13.95 -21.66
N GLY A 375 -3.82 14.20 -22.68
CA GLY A 375 -5.24 13.85 -22.69
C GLY A 375 -6.12 14.82 -21.90
N SER A 376 -7.22 14.32 -21.35
CA SER A 376 -8.20 15.11 -20.57
C SER A 376 -8.16 14.84 -19.06
N GLY A 377 -7.26 13.97 -18.59
CA GLY A 377 -7.19 13.56 -17.20
C GLY A 377 -8.36 12.65 -16.77
N PRO A 378 -8.58 12.51 -15.44
CA PRO A 378 -7.82 13.14 -14.37
C PRO A 378 -6.44 12.50 -14.18
N TRP A 379 -5.51 13.26 -13.62
CA TRP A 379 -4.13 12.89 -13.44
C TRP A 379 -3.71 12.88 -11.98
N VAL A 380 -2.74 12.02 -11.65
CA VAL A 380 -1.95 12.18 -10.43
C VAL A 380 -0.78 13.13 -10.74
N GLN A 381 -0.58 14.14 -9.90
CA GLN A 381 0.52 15.09 -9.97
C GLN A 381 1.06 15.36 -8.56
N ALA A 382 2.22 16.01 -8.45
CA ALA A 382 2.73 16.55 -7.20
C ALA A 382 2.51 18.06 -7.17
N ASP A 383 1.78 18.56 -6.18
CA ASP A 383 1.80 19.98 -5.85
C ASP A 383 3.02 20.25 -4.96
N LEU A 384 3.97 21.00 -5.51
CA LEU A 384 5.22 21.36 -4.82
C LEU A 384 5.27 22.86 -4.48
N GLU A 385 4.12 23.55 -4.52
CA GLU A 385 3.95 25.00 -4.44
C GLU A 385 4.54 25.75 -5.63
N TRP A 386 3.78 26.70 -6.20
CA TRP A 386 4.07 27.34 -7.50
C TRP A 386 4.18 26.36 -8.69
N GLY A 387 3.67 25.14 -8.55
CA GLY A 387 3.62 24.19 -9.66
C GLY A 387 2.94 22.86 -9.33
N LEU A 388 2.10 22.41 -10.28
CA LEU A 388 1.62 21.03 -10.36
C LEU A 388 2.50 20.25 -11.33
N PHE A 389 3.19 19.24 -10.82
CA PHE A 389 4.21 18.52 -11.54
C PHE A 389 3.76 17.08 -11.85
N PRO A 390 3.53 16.74 -13.12
CA PRO A 390 3.35 15.36 -13.55
C PRO A 390 4.69 14.59 -13.63
N GLY A 391 5.82 15.27 -13.48
CA GLY A 391 7.19 14.72 -13.48
C GLY A 391 8.22 15.79 -13.07
N GLY A 392 9.51 15.59 -13.37
CA GLY A 392 10.60 16.49 -12.92
C GLY A 392 10.68 17.86 -13.61
N SER A 393 9.64 18.27 -14.34
CA SER A 393 9.55 19.57 -15.02
C SER A 393 8.11 19.81 -15.50
N SER A 394 7.87 21.00 -16.08
CA SER A 394 6.63 21.33 -16.81
C SER A 394 6.59 20.79 -18.25
N THR A 395 7.66 20.13 -18.71
CA THR A 395 7.67 19.50 -20.04
C THR A 395 6.89 18.20 -20.01
N TRP A 396 6.36 17.79 -21.16
CA TRP A 396 5.60 16.55 -21.30
C TRP A 396 6.30 15.34 -20.66
N ASN A 397 5.59 14.66 -19.77
CA ASN A 397 6.04 13.40 -19.19
C ASN A 397 5.48 12.23 -20.03
N PRO A 398 6.32 11.38 -20.64
CA PRO A 398 5.89 10.23 -21.46
C PRO A 398 5.03 9.21 -20.76
N ASN A 399 5.23 9.04 -19.45
CA ASN A 399 4.51 8.05 -18.69
C ASN A 399 3.19 8.60 -18.16
N GLN A 400 2.94 9.91 -18.29
CA GLN A 400 1.75 10.53 -17.72
C GLN A 400 0.49 10.04 -18.41
N ARG A 401 -0.49 9.61 -17.61
CA ARG A 401 -1.76 9.05 -18.10
C ARG A 401 -2.92 9.37 -17.18
N ALA A 402 -4.13 9.26 -17.72
CA ALA A 402 -5.36 9.44 -16.97
C ALA A 402 -5.72 8.21 -16.12
N PHE A 403 -6.32 8.44 -14.96
CA PHE A 403 -6.85 7.42 -14.06
C PHE A 403 -8.36 7.64 -13.84
N THR A 404 -9.19 7.01 -14.68
CA THR A 404 -10.64 7.26 -14.73
C THR A 404 -11.47 6.25 -13.93
N SER A 405 -10.84 5.31 -13.24
CA SER A 405 -11.54 4.32 -12.40
C SER A 405 -12.27 5.01 -11.24
N LYS A 406 -13.40 4.45 -10.79
CA LYS A 406 -14.15 5.02 -9.65
C LYS A 406 -13.31 5.12 -8.38
N PHE A 407 -12.40 4.19 -8.16
CA PHE A 407 -11.45 4.23 -7.05
C PHE A 407 -10.02 4.19 -7.60
N VAL A 408 -9.23 5.19 -7.23
CA VAL A 408 -7.85 5.38 -7.72
C VAL A 408 -6.94 5.47 -6.51
N THR A 409 -5.88 4.67 -6.49
CA THR A 409 -4.77 4.86 -5.56
C THR A 409 -3.77 5.82 -6.20
N ALA A 410 -3.41 6.88 -5.51
CA ALA A 410 -2.35 7.81 -5.90
C ALA A 410 -1.27 7.82 -4.82
N THR A 411 0.01 7.83 -5.20
CA THR A 411 1.13 7.94 -4.27
C THR A 411 2.10 9.02 -4.70
N LEU A 412 2.72 9.66 -3.70
CA LEU A 412 3.82 10.60 -3.84
C LEU A 412 4.86 10.28 -2.77
N LYS A 413 6.13 10.26 -3.13
CA LYS A 413 7.24 10.22 -2.19
C LYS A 413 8.38 11.07 -2.64
N ASN A 414 9.05 11.71 -1.70
CA ASN A 414 10.05 12.73 -1.98
C ASN A 414 11.16 12.66 -0.93
N ASN A 415 12.42 12.58 -1.38
CA ASN A 415 13.55 12.55 -0.45
C ASN A 415 13.96 13.96 0.03
N GLY A 416 13.31 15.00 -0.49
CA GLY A 416 13.49 16.39 -0.11
C GLY A 416 14.73 17.07 -0.66
N VAL A 417 15.62 16.36 -1.38
CA VAL A 417 16.91 16.90 -1.83
C VAL A 417 17.22 16.65 -3.29
N SER A 418 16.75 15.56 -3.88
CA SER A 418 17.16 15.22 -5.24
C SER A 418 16.15 14.43 -6.03
N ARG A 419 15.26 13.67 -5.39
CA ARG A 419 14.41 12.69 -6.08
C ARG A 419 13.01 12.65 -5.48
N PHE A 420 12.02 12.51 -6.35
CA PHE A 420 10.65 12.20 -5.99
C PHE A 420 10.04 11.22 -6.99
N ALA A 421 8.97 10.56 -6.57
CA ALA A 421 8.23 9.63 -7.41
C ALA A 421 6.72 9.83 -7.24
N ILE A 422 6.00 9.66 -8.34
CA ILE A 422 4.53 9.69 -8.40
C ILE A 422 4.05 8.38 -9.02
N LYS A 423 3.07 7.74 -8.40
CA LYS A 423 2.44 6.52 -8.92
C LYS A 423 0.93 6.61 -8.87
N GLY A 424 0.27 5.84 -9.73
CA GLY A 424 -1.18 5.70 -9.73
C GLY A 424 -1.63 4.27 -10.04
N SER A 425 -2.82 3.88 -9.60
CA SER A 425 -3.44 2.61 -9.95
C SER A 425 -4.95 2.63 -9.78
N ASN A 426 -5.63 1.61 -10.30
CA ASN A 426 -6.99 1.30 -9.89
C ASN A 426 -6.95 0.71 -8.45
N ALA A 427 -7.67 1.32 -7.52
CA ALA A 427 -7.71 0.84 -6.12
C ALA A 427 -8.48 -0.48 -5.96
N GLN A 428 -9.20 -0.94 -6.99
CA GLN A 428 -9.96 -2.20 -6.97
C GLN A 428 -9.17 -3.38 -7.53
N SER A 429 -8.04 -3.16 -8.21
CA SER A 429 -7.26 -4.23 -8.86
C SER A 429 -5.88 -3.76 -9.32
N GLY A 430 -4.92 -4.68 -9.41
CA GLY A 430 -3.64 -4.45 -10.07
C GLY A 430 -2.60 -3.72 -9.22
N SER A 431 -1.45 -3.45 -9.84
CA SER A 431 -0.26 -2.86 -9.20
C SER A 431 -0.16 -1.36 -9.46
N LEU A 432 0.68 -0.68 -8.66
CA LEU A 432 1.04 0.73 -8.91
C LEU A 432 1.78 0.87 -10.25
N TYR A 433 1.38 1.86 -11.03
CA TYR A 433 2.04 2.31 -12.24
C TYR A 433 2.88 3.54 -11.92
N THR A 434 4.18 3.50 -12.21
CA THR A 434 5.09 4.63 -12.00
C THR A 434 4.92 5.66 -13.12
N LEU A 435 4.43 6.84 -12.76
CA LEU A 435 4.31 7.99 -13.65
C LEU A 435 5.62 8.76 -13.71
N TRP A 436 6.27 8.92 -12.56
CA TRP A 436 7.57 9.56 -12.45
C TRP A 436 8.37 8.90 -11.33
N ASP A 437 9.66 8.76 -11.54
CA ASP A 437 10.62 8.39 -10.49
C ASP A 437 11.99 8.94 -10.89
N GLY A 438 12.31 10.13 -10.40
CA GLY A 438 13.42 10.91 -10.93
C GLY A 438 13.66 12.20 -10.19
N VAL A 439 14.44 13.08 -10.82
CA VAL A 439 14.89 14.31 -10.17
C VAL A 439 13.76 15.28 -9.84
N LEU A 440 13.94 16.07 -8.78
CA LEU A 440 13.07 17.22 -8.47
C LEU A 440 13.11 18.26 -9.60
N PRO A 441 12.04 19.04 -9.80
CA PRO A 441 12.08 20.17 -10.72
C PRO A 441 13.15 21.21 -10.35
N SER A 442 13.66 21.90 -11.36
CA SER A 442 14.68 22.95 -11.17
C SER A 442 14.17 24.04 -10.23
N GLY A 443 14.94 24.37 -9.19
CA GLY A 443 14.58 25.36 -8.17
C GLY A 443 13.84 24.82 -6.94
N TYR A 444 13.51 23.53 -6.91
CA TYR A 444 12.78 22.87 -5.81
C TYR A 444 13.69 22.06 -4.88
N SER A 445 15.01 22.05 -5.14
CA SER A 445 16.01 21.39 -4.29
C SER A 445 16.87 22.41 -3.54
N PRO A 446 17.07 22.26 -2.22
CA PRO A 446 16.30 21.37 -1.33
C PRO A 446 14.85 21.84 -1.18
N MET A 447 13.96 20.91 -0.85
CA MET A 447 12.57 21.22 -0.47
C MET A 447 12.54 22.05 0.81
N LYS A 448 11.44 22.79 1.02
CA LYS A 448 11.21 23.75 2.11
C LYS A 448 9.87 23.49 2.82
N LYS A 449 9.48 22.21 2.89
CA LYS A 449 8.21 21.76 3.46
C LYS A 449 7.95 22.35 4.83
N GLN A 450 6.71 22.69 5.15
CA GLN A 450 6.41 23.31 6.44
C GLN A 450 5.70 22.38 7.43
N GLY A 451 5.17 21.24 6.97
CA GLY A 451 4.60 20.21 7.84
C GLY A 451 3.16 20.45 8.26
N ALA A 452 2.43 21.38 7.64
CA ALA A 452 0.98 21.34 7.72
C ALA A 452 0.44 20.20 6.83
N ILE A 453 -0.83 19.86 7.02
CA ILE A 453 -1.54 18.85 6.23
C ILE A 453 -2.74 19.53 5.61
N VAL A 454 -2.88 19.42 4.29
CA VAL A 454 -4.06 19.89 3.55
C VAL A 454 -4.83 18.71 2.97
N LEU A 455 -6.16 18.85 2.88
CA LEU A 455 -7.02 17.93 2.16
C LEU A 455 -8.13 18.69 1.41
N GLY A 456 -8.15 18.52 0.08
CA GLY A 456 -9.18 19.03 -0.82
C GLY A 456 -9.03 20.50 -1.21
N SER A 457 -7.92 21.17 -0.88
CA SER A 457 -7.59 22.51 -1.38
C SER A 457 -6.07 22.62 -1.60
N GLY A 458 -5.62 23.65 -2.33
CA GLY A 458 -4.21 24.05 -2.34
C GLY A 458 -3.75 24.61 -0.99
N GLY A 459 -2.44 24.77 -0.82
CA GLY A 459 -1.82 25.27 0.41
C GLY A 459 -2.14 26.73 0.73
N ASP A 460 -2.35 27.56 -0.29
CA ASP A 460 -2.68 28.98 -0.17
C ASP A 460 -4.19 29.27 -0.01
N CYS A 461 -5.03 28.23 0.02
CA CYS A 461 -6.47 28.39 0.10
C CYS A 461 -7.01 28.62 1.50
N CYS A 462 -8.21 29.22 1.49
CA CYS A 462 -9.30 28.95 2.42
C CYS A 462 -9.09 29.46 3.85
N LYS A 463 -7.98 30.12 4.14
CA LYS A 463 -7.81 30.96 5.33
C LYS A 463 -8.82 32.13 5.34
N PRO A 464 -9.01 32.88 6.45
CA PRO A 464 -10.09 33.87 6.60
C PRO A 464 -10.19 34.92 5.48
N ASP A 465 -9.07 35.31 4.88
CA ASP A 465 -8.95 36.23 3.74
C ASP A 465 -8.63 35.53 2.40
N GLY A 466 -8.49 34.20 2.40
CA GLY A 466 -8.34 33.37 1.21
C GLY A 466 -9.69 33.07 0.58
N GLY A 467 -9.71 32.70 -0.70
CA GLY A 467 -10.95 32.32 -1.39
C GLY A 467 -11.64 31.07 -0.82
N ALA A 468 -12.60 30.53 -1.57
CA ALA A 468 -13.12 29.19 -1.31
C ALA A 468 -12.27 28.15 -2.04
N ASN A 469 -12.26 26.90 -1.56
CA ASN A 469 -11.76 25.79 -2.36
C ASN A 469 -12.50 25.77 -3.72
N ALA A 470 -11.78 25.73 -4.84
CA ALA A 470 -12.38 25.62 -6.17
C ALA A 470 -12.39 24.17 -6.68
N SER A 471 -11.66 23.27 -6.03
CA SER A 471 -11.51 21.88 -6.45
C SER A 471 -12.73 21.02 -6.10
N ALA A 472 -12.86 19.90 -6.80
CA ALA A 472 -13.81 18.85 -6.48
C ALA A 472 -13.07 17.51 -6.47
N GLY A 473 -13.41 16.66 -5.50
CA GLY A 473 -12.82 15.33 -5.36
C GLY A 473 -13.49 14.50 -4.28
N THR A 474 -13.22 13.20 -4.27
CA THR A 474 -13.69 12.32 -3.19
C THR A 474 -12.49 11.68 -2.53
N PHE A 475 -12.37 11.81 -1.22
CA PHE A 475 -11.33 11.15 -0.42
C PHE A 475 -11.94 9.99 0.37
N TYR A 476 -11.32 8.82 0.26
CA TYR A 476 -11.75 7.61 0.98
C TYR A 476 -10.83 7.32 2.18
N GLU A 477 -9.54 7.20 1.89
CA GLU A 477 -8.48 6.99 2.87
C GLU A 477 -7.14 7.54 2.37
N GLY A 478 -6.20 7.80 3.27
CA GLY A 478 -4.86 8.23 2.95
C GLY A 478 -3.98 8.35 4.18
N ALA A 479 -2.67 8.28 4.00
CA ALA A 479 -1.71 8.50 5.06
C ALA A 479 -0.48 9.24 4.56
N MET A 480 0.20 9.92 5.48
CA MET A 480 1.52 10.51 5.31
C MET A 480 2.51 9.77 6.23
N VAL A 481 3.74 9.61 5.78
CA VAL A 481 4.80 8.89 6.50
C VAL A 481 6.06 9.72 6.65
N ALA A 482 6.85 9.43 7.69
CA ALA A 482 8.22 9.93 7.79
C ALA A 482 9.19 8.95 7.11
N GLY A 483 10.10 9.48 6.28
CA GLY A 483 11.03 8.69 5.48
C GLY A 483 10.56 8.50 4.04
N TYR A 484 11.43 7.94 3.19
CA TYR A 484 11.16 7.69 1.77
C TYR A 484 10.75 6.22 1.56
N PRO A 485 9.46 5.90 1.36
CA PRO A 485 9.01 4.51 1.30
C PRO A 485 9.65 3.73 0.16
N SER A 486 9.99 2.48 0.41
CA SER A 486 10.43 1.58 -0.64
C SER A 486 9.26 1.26 -1.59
N ASP A 487 9.59 0.92 -2.85
CA ASP A 487 8.60 0.46 -3.82
C ASP A 487 7.86 -0.80 -3.36
N ALA A 488 8.53 -1.67 -2.62
CA ALA A 488 7.93 -2.87 -2.03
C ALA A 488 6.88 -2.50 -0.97
N THR A 489 7.16 -1.49 -0.14
CA THR A 489 6.21 -0.98 0.87
C THR A 489 4.97 -0.40 0.20
N GLU A 490 5.13 0.46 -0.80
CA GLU A 490 3.98 1.03 -1.54
C GLU A 490 3.18 -0.05 -2.28
N SER A 491 3.85 -1.06 -2.84
CA SER A 491 3.18 -2.17 -3.52
C SER A 491 2.36 -3.03 -2.55
N ALA A 492 2.88 -3.28 -1.34
CA ALA A 492 2.16 -3.97 -0.28
C ALA A 492 0.94 -3.16 0.21
N VAL A 493 1.07 -1.84 0.31
CA VAL A 493 -0.06 -0.95 0.62
C VAL A 493 -1.12 -1.01 -0.48
N GLN A 494 -0.74 -0.97 -1.76
CA GLN A 494 -1.67 -1.13 -2.88
C GLN A 494 -2.38 -2.49 -2.81
N ALA A 495 -1.67 -3.58 -2.55
CA ALA A 495 -2.28 -4.90 -2.40
C ALA A 495 -3.30 -4.93 -1.24
N ASN A 496 -3.00 -4.26 -0.12
CA ASN A 496 -3.95 -4.09 0.98
C ASN A 496 -5.19 -3.28 0.58
N ILE A 497 -5.03 -2.21 -0.18
CA ILE A 497 -6.14 -1.39 -0.69
C ILE A 497 -7.05 -2.21 -1.62
N VAL A 498 -6.46 -2.98 -2.55
CA VAL A 498 -7.21 -3.87 -3.43
C VAL A 498 -8.00 -4.90 -2.62
N ALA A 499 -7.36 -5.51 -1.62
CA ALA A 499 -7.99 -6.47 -0.72
C ALA A 499 -9.11 -5.86 0.15
N ALA A 500 -9.10 -4.53 0.37
CA ALA A 500 -10.18 -3.84 1.07
C ALA A 500 -11.51 -3.91 0.33
N GLY A 501 -11.50 -4.15 -0.99
CA GLY A 501 -12.71 -4.45 -1.76
C GLY A 501 -13.67 -3.28 -1.88
N TYR A 502 -13.17 -2.07 -2.16
CA TYR A 502 -13.98 -0.89 -2.49
C TYR A 502 -14.98 -1.19 -3.61
N ARG A 503 -16.27 -0.92 -3.42
CA ARG A 503 -17.34 -1.13 -4.40
C ARG A 503 -18.43 -0.07 -4.30
#